data_AF-A0A7W5XVI7-F1
#
_entry.id   AF-A0A7W5XVI7-F1
#
_cell.length_a   1.000
_cell.length_b   1.000
_cell.length_c   1.000
_cell.angle_alpha   90.00
_cell.angle_beta   90.00
_cell.angle_gamma   90.00
#
_symmetry.space_group_name_H-M   'P 1'
#
loop_
_entity.id
_entity.type
_entity.pdbx_description
1 polymer ?
#
loop_
_entity_poly.entity_id
_entity_poly.type
_entity_poly.pdbx_seq_one_letter_code
_entity_poly.pdbx_strand_id
1 'polypeptide(L)' 'MAIDERYRKQAALLVQTIPAVAAEDCFALKGGTAINLFVRNMPRLSVDIDLTFLPVASRA' A
#
# COMPACT_ATOMS: atom_id res chain seq x y z
N MET A 1 6.68 -8.86 -21.33
CA MET A 1 5.41 -8.13 -21.47
C MET A 1 5.65 -6.68 -21.14
N ALA A 2 5.12 -5.75 -21.95
CA ALA A 2 5.08 -4.35 -21.55
C ALA A 2 4.09 -4.20 -20.37
N ILE A 3 4.46 -3.41 -19.37
CA ILE A 3 3.55 -3.03 -18.29
C ILE A 3 2.48 -2.10 -18.89
N ASP A 4 1.20 -2.41 -18.69
CA ASP A 4 0.09 -1.54 -19.10
C ASP A 4 0.21 -0.19 -18.36
N GLU A 5 0.15 0.90 -19.13
CA GLU A 5 0.29 2.28 -18.65
C GLU A 5 -0.70 2.62 -17.53
N ARG A 6 -1.89 2.00 -17.53
CA ARG A 6 -2.88 2.13 -16.47
C ARG A 6 -2.34 1.66 -15.12
N TYR A 7 -1.65 0.52 -15.08
CA TYR A 7 -1.06 0.00 -13.84
C TYR A 7 0.13 0.83 -13.40
N ARG A 8 0.92 1.39 -14.33
CA ARG A 8 1.98 2.34 -14.01
C ARG A 8 1.42 3.59 -13.31
N LYS A 9 0.33 4.15 -13.83
CA LYS A 9 -0.34 5.32 -13.23
C LYS A 9 -0.91 5.00 -11.84
N GLN A 10 -1.52 3.83 -11.66
CA GLN A 10 -2.01 3.38 -10.35
C GLN A 10 -0.89 3.20 -9.33
N ALA A 11 0.22 2.55 -9.71
CA ALA A 11 1.38 2.39 -8.84
C ALA A 11 2.01 3.74 -8.46
N ALA A 12 2.08 4.68 -9.40
CA ALA A 12 2.56 6.04 -9.12
C ALA A 12 1.66 6.76 -8.11
N LEU A 13 0.34 6.69 -8.28
CA LEU A 13 -0.63 7.27 -7.34
C LEU A 13 -0.52 6.63 -5.94
N LEU A 14 -0.35 5.30 -5.89
CA LEU A 14 -0.16 4.57 -4.64
C LEU A 14 1.05 5.11 -3.89
N VAL A 15 2.21 5.19 -4.54
CA VAL A 15 3.45 5.70 -3.93
C VAL A 15 3.27 7.14 -3.44
N GLN A 16 2.57 7.99 -4.18
CA GLN A 16 2.25 9.36 -3.77
C GLN A 16 1.33 9.43 -2.54
N THR A 17 0.49 8.41 -2.32
CA THR A 17 -0.47 8.36 -1.22
C THR A 17 0.13 7.79 0.07
N ILE A 18 1.21 7.02 -0.01
CA ILE A 18 1.87 6.40 1.17
C ILE A 18 2.19 7.41 2.28
N PRO A 19 2.76 8.60 2.03
CA PRO A 19 3.03 9.57 3.10
C PRO A 19 1.77 10.05 3.84
N ALA A 20 0.65 10.21 3.14
CA ALA A 20 -0.61 10.62 3.77
C ALA A 20 -1.15 9.52 4.70
N VAL A 21 -1.03 8.25 4.30
CA VAL A 21 -1.38 7.11 5.16
C VAL A 21 -0.42 6.99 6.35
N ALA A 22 0.87 7.19 6.13
CA ALA A 22 1.90 7.09 7.16
C ALA A 22 1.80 8.20 8.23
N ALA A 23 1.12 9.31 7.94
CA ALA A 23 0.84 10.36 8.91
C ALA A 23 -0.24 9.96 9.94
N GLU A 24 -1.02 8.91 9.67
CA GLU A 24 -2.10 8.44 10.53
C GLU A 24 -1.64 7.26 11.40
N ASP A 25 -1.41 7.52 12.69
CA ASP A 25 -0.95 6.49 13.66
C ASP A 25 -1.93 5.33 13.87
N CYS A 26 -3.18 5.47 13.39
CA CYS A 26 -4.21 4.44 13.53
C CYS A 26 -4.15 3.37 12.44
N PHE A 27 -3.29 3.51 11.41
CA PHE A 27 -3.19 2.55 10.31
C PHE A 27 -1.83 1.86 10.25
N ALA A 28 -1.85 0.54 10.06
CA ALA A 28 -0.67 -0.22 9.65
C ALA A 28 -0.83 -0.73 8.22
N LEU A 29 0.16 -0.43 7.37
CA LEU A 29 0.26 -0.99 6.02
C LEU A 29 0.59 -2.48 6.11
N LYS A 30 -0.14 -3.32 5.36
CA LYS A 30 0.10 -4.77 5.32
C LYS A 30 0.06 -5.34 3.90
N GLY A 31 0.13 -6.67 3.81
CA GLY A 31 -0.09 -7.41 2.57
C GLY A 31 1.08 -7.36 1.58
N GLY A 32 0.78 -7.70 0.33
CA GLY A 32 1.78 -7.79 -0.73
C GLY A 32 2.45 -6.45 -1.06
N THR A 33 1.72 -5.34 -0.90
CA THR A 33 2.25 -3.99 -1.12
C THR A 33 3.26 -3.59 -0.06
N ALA A 34 2.98 -3.86 1.22
CA ALA A 34 3.97 -3.65 2.29
C ALA A 34 5.27 -4.41 2.01
N ILE A 35 5.14 -5.69 1.63
CA ILE A 35 6.29 -6.54 1.32
C ILE A 35 7.07 -5.98 0.12
N ASN A 36 6.40 -5.57 -0.95
CA ASN A 36 7.06 -5.08 -2.17
C ASN A 36 7.85 -3.78 -1.95
N LEU A 37 7.27 -2.85 -1.18
CA LEU A 37 7.82 -1.52 -1.03
C LEU A 37 8.91 -1.45 0.05
N PHE A 38 8.75 -2.22 1.13
CA PHE A 38 9.59 -2.05 2.34
C PHE A 38 10.44 -3.26 2.70
N VAL A 39 10.11 -4.47 2.22
CA VAL A 39 10.80 -5.71 2.65
C VAL A 39 11.62 -6.32 1.51
N ARG A 40 11.07 -6.38 0.29
CA ARG A 40 11.70 -7.03 -0.87
C ARG A 40 11.29 -6.33 -2.16
N ASN A 41 12.27 -5.97 -2.99
CA ASN A 41 12.05 -5.49 -4.35
C ASN A 41 11.62 -6.65 -5.27
N MET A 42 10.32 -6.90 -5.39
CA MET A 42 9.80 -7.97 -6.24
C MET A 42 9.59 -7.45 -7.68
N PRO A 43 9.76 -8.29 -8.71
CA PRO A 43 9.63 -7.87 -10.11
C PRO A 43 8.15 -7.74 -10.56
N ARG A 44 7.35 -6.95 -9.83
CA ARG A 44 5.94 -6.65 -10.13
C ARG A 44 5.55 -5.26 -9.59
N LEU A 45 4.48 -4.70 -10.13
CA LEU A 45 3.85 -3.51 -9.55
C LEU A 45 2.93 -3.87 -8.39
N SER A 46 2.85 -2.97 -7.42
CA SER A 46 1.77 -2.90 -6.44
C SER A 46 0.75 -1.86 -6.90
N VAL A 47 -0.53 -2.23 -6.92
CA VAL A 47 -1.62 -1.37 -7.41
C VAL A 47 -2.77 -1.24 -6.41
N ASP A 48 -2.68 -1.97 -5.30
CA ASP A 48 -3.61 -2.02 -4.18
C ASP A 48 -2.91 -1.61 -2.87
N ILE A 49 -3.68 -1.05 -1.94
CA ILE A 49 -3.20 -0.69 -0.60
C ILE A 49 -4.09 -1.35 0.46
N ASP A 50 -3.48 -2.15 1.32
CA ASP A 50 -4.15 -2.81 2.44
C ASP A 50 -3.74 -2.15 3.75
N LEU A 51 -4.71 -1.60 4.49
CA LEU A 51 -4.49 -1.01 5.80
C LEU A 51 -5.20 -1.83 6.88
N THR A 52 -4.55 -1.93 8.04
CA THR A 52 -5.14 -2.46 9.26
C THR A 52 -5.41 -1.31 10.20
N PHE A 53 -6.66 -1.14 10.62
CA PHE A 53 -6.99 -0.22 11.71
C PHE A 53 -6.50 -0.82 13.03
N LEU A 54 -5.58 -0.11 13.68
CA LEU A 54 -4.88 -0.57 14.88
C LEU A 54 -5.72 -0.47 16.17
N PRO A 55 -6.57 0.56 16.36
CA PRO A 55 -7.35 0.66 17.59
C PRO A 55 -8.31 -0.53 17.75
N VAL A 56 -8.20 -1.19 18.90
CA VAL A 56 -9.14 -2.23 19.31
C VAL A 56 -10.33 -1.55 19.97
N ALA A 57 -11.43 -1.40 19.22
CA ALA A 57 -12.70 -0.95 19.76
C ALA A 57 -13.53 -2.15 20.24
N SER A 58 -14.27 -1.98 21.33
CA SER A 58 -15.34 -2.92 21.69
C SER A 58 -16.32 -3.02 20.53
N ARG A 59 -16.65 -4.26 20.14
CA ARG A 59 -17.74 -4.50 19.19
C ARG A 59 -19.05 -4.10 19.88
N ALA A 60 -19.86 -3.28 19.23
CA ALA A 60 -21.22 -2.97 19.67
C ALA A 60 -22.13 -4.20 19.50
#